data_AF-A0A0M3HY51-F1
#
_entry.id   AF-A0A0M3HY51-F1
#
_cell.length_a   1.000
_cell.length_b   1.000
_cell.length_c   1.000
_cell.angle_alpha   90.00
_cell.angle_beta   90.00
_cell.angle_gamma   90.00
#
_symmetry.space_group_name_H-M   'P 1'
#
loop_
_entity.id
_entity.type
_entity.pdbx_description
1 polymer ?
#
loop_
_entity_poly.entity_id
_entity_poly.type
_entity_poly.pdbx_seq_one_letter_code
_entity_poly.pdbx_strand_id
1 'polypeptide(L)'
;MTENILRSISLVEKHFDEVRRLRDSMQNFEMQLECVEKVPSYSAMAQCSPQWRSKLMAKLHGECNEICEEYAQCQSRIDDAASILSGYLIMLRTDQRAIPSYTHIADLSKVLEYLRNEAIKQHDDRVQYPASRFGYETEPTDEVRQAIQRIRVDLSFAATAI
;
A
#
# COMPACT_ATOMS: atom_id res chain seq x y z
N MET A 1 -19.19 13.70 7.85
CA MET A 1 -18.06 13.20 8.66
C MET A 1 -17.93 11.69 8.57
N THR A 2 -18.97 10.92 8.92
CA THR A 2 -19.02 9.44 8.81
C THR A 2 -18.62 8.92 7.43
N GLU A 3 -19.09 9.57 6.36
CA GLU A 3 -18.72 9.22 4.98
C GLU A 3 -17.21 9.35 4.71
N ASN A 4 -16.54 10.36 5.29
CA ASN A 4 -15.10 10.54 5.13
C ASN A 4 -14.30 9.44 5.86
N ILE A 5 -14.78 9.02 7.03
CA ILE A 5 -14.18 7.91 7.79
C ILE A 5 -14.37 6.60 7.03
N LEU A 6 -15.58 6.36 6.50
CA LEU A 6 -15.89 5.17 5.71
C LEU A 6 -15.03 5.09 4.44
N ARG A 7 -14.83 6.22 3.75
CA ARG A 7 -13.91 6.31 2.60
C ARG A 7 -12.47 6.02 3.01
N SER A 8 -12.02 6.54 4.15
CA SER A 8 -10.66 6.33 4.66
C SER A 8 -10.42 4.86 5.03
N ILE A 9 -11.36 4.20 5.71
CA ILE A 9 -11.27 2.76 6.02
C ILE A 9 -11.28 1.90 4.75
N SER A 10 -12.14 2.24 3.79
CA SER A 10 -12.19 1.53 2.51
C SER A 10 -10.91 1.72 1.69
N LEU A 11 -10.24 2.88 1.84
CA LEU A 11 -8.96 3.15 1.21
C LEU A 11 -7.84 2.29 1.83
N VAL A 12 -7.82 2.15 3.16
CA VAL A 12 -6.88 1.28 3.87
C VAL A 12 -7.02 -0.17 3.40
N GLU A 13 -8.25 -0.67 3.27
CA GLU A 13 -8.51 -2.02 2.76
C GLU A 13 -7.95 -2.23 1.35
N LYS A 14 -8.24 -1.30 0.43
CA LYS A 14 -7.80 -1.36 -0.97
C LYS A 14 -6.29 -1.21 -1.12
N HIS A 15 -5.65 -0.46 -0.24
CA HIS A 15 -4.21 -0.25 -0.29
C HIS A 15 -3.43 -1.56 -0.14
N PHE A 16 -3.90 -2.49 0.67
CA PHE A 16 -3.23 -3.78 0.82
C PHE A 16 -3.16 -4.57 -0.48
N ASP A 17 -4.26 -4.59 -1.23
CA ASP A 17 -4.31 -5.27 -2.52
C ASP A 17 -3.49 -4.52 -3.58
N GLU A 18 -3.52 -3.19 -3.53
CA GLU A 18 -2.78 -2.34 -4.46
C GLU A 18 -1.26 -2.46 -4.27
N VAL A 19 -0.76 -2.42 -3.03
CA VAL A 19 0.67 -2.61 -2.81
C VAL A 19 1.11 -4.01 -3.21
N ARG A 20 0.32 -5.03 -2.90
CA ARG A 20 0.62 -6.40 -3.35
C ARG A 20 0.77 -6.45 -4.88
N ARG A 21 -0.19 -5.88 -5.61
CA ARG A 21 -0.16 -5.78 -7.08
C ARG A 21 1.11 -5.07 -7.58
N LEU A 22 1.47 -3.93 -6.97
CA LEU A 22 2.63 -3.14 -7.35
C LEU A 22 3.94 -3.91 -7.10
N ARG A 23 4.04 -4.61 -5.97
CA ARG A 23 5.18 -5.47 -5.63
C ARG A 23 5.35 -6.60 -6.64
N ASP A 24 4.29 -7.34 -6.93
CA ASP A 24 4.33 -8.46 -7.87
C ASP A 24 4.76 -7.98 -9.27
N SER A 25 4.24 -6.81 -9.67
CA SER A 25 4.61 -6.17 -10.93
C SER A 25 6.10 -5.77 -10.95
N MET A 26 6.61 -5.17 -9.86
CA MET A 26 8.02 -4.82 -9.74
C MET A 26 8.93 -6.05 -9.85
N GLN A 27 8.64 -7.10 -9.07
CA GLN A 27 9.42 -8.34 -9.10
C GLN A 27 9.45 -8.96 -10.50
N ASN A 28 8.32 -8.92 -11.22
CA ASN A 28 8.25 -9.41 -12.58
C ASN A 28 9.14 -8.59 -13.55
N PHE A 29 9.15 -7.26 -13.43
CA PHE A 29 10.02 -6.42 -14.27
C PHE A 29 11.50 -6.53 -13.90
N GLU A 30 11.84 -6.66 -12.62
CA GLU A 30 13.20 -6.92 -12.16
C GLU A 30 13.73 -8.25 -12.69
N MET A 31 12.91 -9.31 -12.66
CA MET A 31 13.26 -10.59 -13.26
C MET A 31 13.48 -10.47 -14.78
N GLN A 32 12.63 -9.71 -15.48
CA GLN A 32 12.82 -9.46 -16.92
C GLN A 32 14.11 -8.69 -17.20
N LEU A 33 14.45 -7.68 -16.40
CA LEU A 33 15.73 -6.96 -16.51
C LEU A 33 16.91 -7.91 -16.36
N GLU A 34 16.91 -8.77 -15.34
CA GLU A 34 17.95 -9.78 -15.12
C GLU A 34 18.05 -10.75 -16.31
N CYS A 35 16.91 -11.21 -16.85
CA CYS A 35 16.89 -12.06 -18.04
C CYS A 35 17.52 -11.37 -19.25
N VAL A 36 17.14 -10.12 -19.52
CA VAL A 36 17.68 -9.34 -20.65
C VAL A 36 19.18 -9.12 -20.50
N GLU A 37 19.65 -8.91 -19.26
CA GLU A 37 21.07 -8.76 -18.98
C GLU A 37 21.89 -10.01 -19.31
N LYS A 38 21.32 -11.19 -19.09
CA LYS A 38 21.96 -12.48 -19.36
C LYS A 38 21.92 -12.89 -20.84
N VAL A 39 21.18 -12.19 -21.70
CA VAL A 39 21.12 -12.54 -23.13
C VAL A 39 22.48 -12.27 -23.81
N PRO A 40 23.06 -13.27 -24.50
CA PRO A 40 24.35 -13.09 -25.17
C PRO A 40 24.31 -12.08 -26.32
N SER A 41 25.43 -11.40 -26.52
CA SER A 41 25.63 -10.42 -27.61
C SER A 41 25.64 -11.03 -29.01
N TYR A 42 25.79 -12.35 -29.13
CA TYR A 42 25.73 -13.08 -30.40
C TYR A 42 24.33 -13.65 -30.70
N SER A 43 23.33 -13.37 -29.87
CA SER A 43 21.95 -13.83 -30.07
C SER A 43 21.33 -13.33 -31.39
N ALA A 44 20.34 -14.04 -31.92
CA ALA A 44 19.61 -13.62 -33.12
C ALA A 44 19.01 -12.21 -32.97
N MET A 45 18.56 -11.85 -31.76
CA MET A 45 18.06 -10.50 -31.47
C MET A 45 19.14 -9.42 -31.67
N ALA A 46 20.38 -9.70 -31.22
CA ALA A 46 21.51 -8.78 -31.39
C ALA A 46 21.90 -8.61 -32.86
N GLN A 47 21.77 -9.67 -33.66
CA GLN A 47 22.03 -9.63 -35.10
C GLN A 47 20.95 -8.86 -35.86
N CYS A 48 19.67 -8.98 -35.46
CA CYS A 48 18.56 -8.30 -36.11
C CYS A 48 18.42 -6.82 -35.72
N SER A 49 18.83 -6.43 -34.51
CA SER A 49 18.69 -5.05 -34.04
C SER A 49 19.76 -4.73 -32.99
N PRO A 50 20.90 -4.13 -33.34
CA PRO A 50 22.02 -3.89 -32.40
C PRO A 50 21.63 -3.09 -31.14
N GLN A 51 20.51 -2.36 -31.17
CA GLN A 51 20.00 -1.55 -30.06
C GLN A 51 18.85 -2.21 -29.29
N TRP A 52 18.47 -3.46 -29.61
CA TRP A 52 17.31 -4.12 -28.98
C TRP A 52 17.43 -4.13 -27.45
N ARG A 53 18.62 -4.45 -26.94
CA ARG A 53 18.89 -4.60 -25.51
C ARG A 53 18.75 -3.28 -24.79
N SER A 54 19.41 -2.22 -25.26
CA SER A 54 19.32 -0.89 -24.64
C SER A 54 17.89 -0.33 -24.69
N LYS A 55 17.18 -0.53 -25.82
CA LYS A 55 15.77 -0.11 -25.95
C LYS A 55 14.85 -0.86 -24.99
N LEU A 56 15.02 -2.18 -24.85
CA LEU A 56 14.20 -2.98 -23.95
C LEU A 56 14.51 -2.68 -22.49
N MET A 57 15.78 -2.58 -22.11
CA MET A 57 16.20 -2.18 -20.77
C MET A 57 15.64 -0.81 -20.39
N ALA A 58 15.71 0.18 -21.30
CA ALA A 58 15.15 1.51 -21.07
C ALA A 58 13.64 1.47 -20.82
N LYS A 59 12.90 0.65 -21.57
CA LYS A 59 11.46 0.45 -21.34
C LYS A 59 11.18 -0.19 -19.98
N LEU A 60 11.84 -1.31 -19.68
CA LEU A 60 11.66 -2.03 -18.41
C LEU A 60 12.00 -1.15 -17.20
N HIS A 61 13.08 -0.36 -17.27
CA HIS A 61 13.39 0.63 -16.24
C HIS A 61 12.33 1.73 -16.12
N GLY A 62 11.72 2.14 -17.24
CA GLY A 62 10.58 3.05 -17.26
C GLY A 62 9.40 2.50 -16.47
N GLU A 63 8.99 1.26 -16.75
CA GLU A 63 7.91 0.57 -16.03
C GLU A 63 8.21 0.45 -14.53
N CYS A 64 9.45 0.10 -14.16
CA CYS A 64 9.86 0.08 -12.75
C CYS A 64 9.75 1.46 -12.09
N ASN A 65 10.06 2.54 -12.80
CA ASN A 65 9.96 3.89 -12.23
C ASN A 65 8.50 4.32 -12.06
N GLU A 66 7.63 4.00 -13.02
CA GLU A 66 6.18 4.25 -12.92
C GLU A 66 5.59 3.52 -11.71
N ILE A 67 5.97 2.25 -11.49
CA ILE A 67 5.56 1.50 -10.30
C ILE A 67 6.02 2.17 -9.00
N CYS A 68 7.25 2.69 -8.95
CA CYS A 68 7.74 3.43 -7.77
C CYS A 68 6.91 4.70 -7.50
N GLU A 69 6.52 5.41 -8.56
CA GLU A 69 5.67 6.61 -8.46
C GLU A 69 4.25 6.26 -7.99
N GLU A 70 3.63 5.22 -8.56
CA GLU A 70 2.33 4.70 -8.11
C GLU A 70 2.37 4.29 -6.64
N TYR A 71 3.44 3.61 -6.22
CA TYR A 71 3.62 3.21 -4.82
C TYR A 71 3.75 4.42 -3.89
N ALA A 72 4.53 5.44 -4.25
CA ALA A 72 4.67 6.65 -3.46
C ALA A 72 3.32 7.40 -3.31
N GLN A 73 2.53 7.48 -4.38
CA GLN A 73 1.19 8.05 -4.33
C GLN A 73 0.25 7.23 -3.44
N CYS A 74 0.34 5.90 -3.51
CA CYS A 74 -0.43 4.98 -2.68
C CYS A 74 -0.12 5.21 -1.19
N GLN A 75 1.17 5.37 -0.85
CA GLN A 75 1.62 5.63 0.51
C GLN A 75 1.11 6.99 1.03
N SER A 76 1.25 8.06 0.24
CA SER A 76 0.75 9.38 0.62
C SER A 76 -0.75 9.38 0.93
N ARG A 77 -1.54 8.62 0.16
CA ARG A 77 -2.98 8.47 0.37
C ARG A 77 -3.30 7.73 1.67
N ILE A 78 -2.44 6.82 2.10
CA ILE A 78 -2.57 6.12 3.38
C ILE A 78 -2.18 7.00 4.55
N ASP A 79 -1.14 7.82 4.43
CA ASP A 79 -0.78 8.77 5.47
C ASP A 79 -1.91 9.78 5.74
N ASP A 80 -2.59 10.23 4.67
CA ASP A 80 -3.80 11.06 4.77
C ASP A 80 -4.95 10.32 5.46
N ALA A 81 -5.22 9.08 5.06
CA ALA A 81 -6.27 8.26 5.68
C ALA A 81 -5.97 7.99 7.16
N ALA A 82 -4.73 7.64 7.51
CA ALA A 82 -4.30 7.42 8.88
C ALA A 82 -4.47 8.68 9.73
N SER A 83 -4.19 9.86 9.17
CA SER A 83 -4.39 11.15 9.84
C SER A 83 -5.87 11.42 10.12
N ILE A 84 -6.75 11.17 9.14
CA ILE A 84 -8.22 11.29 9.30
C ILE A 84 -8.74 10.33 10.37
N LEU A 85 -8.31 9.07 10.32
CA LEU A 85 -8.72 8.03 11.27
C LEU A 85 -8.21 8.31 12.69
N SER A 86 -6.99 8.82 12.83
CA SER A 86 -6.41 9.24 14.11
C SER A 86 -7.20 10.41 14.72
N GLY A 87 -7.54 11.42 13.91
CA GLY A 87 -8.40 12.51 14.35
C GLY A 87 -9.78 12.02 14.82
N TYR A 88 -10.37 11.07 14.09
CA TYR A 88 -11.64 10.46 14.47
C TYR A 88 -11.55 9.66 15.78
N LEU A 89 -10.46 8.90 15.99
CA LEU A 89 -10.21 8.19 17.24
C LEU A 89 -10.12 9.15 18.44
N ILE A 90 -9.44 10.29 18.27
CA ILE A 90 -9.35 11.33 19.31
C ILE A 90 -10.75 11.84 19.64
N MET A 91 -11.55 12.20 18.62
CA MET A 91 -12.93 12.66 18.82
C MET A 91 -13.79 11.63 19.56
N LEU A 92 -13.71 10.34 19.23
CA LEU A 92 -14.45 9.30 19.94
C LEU A 92 -14.08 9.19 21.42
N ARG A 93 -12.81 9.49 21.76
CA ARG A 93 -12.31 9.44 23.15
C ARG A 93 -12.61 10.70 23.95
N THR A 94 -12.71 11.87 23.30
CA THR A 94 -12.87 13.16 24.00
C THR A 94 -14.31 13.68 24.02
N ASP A 95 -15.12 13.44 22.97
CA ASP A 95 -16.35 14.20 22.72
C ASP A 95 -17.67 13.52 23.13
N GLN A 96 -17.66 12.48 23.98
CA GLN A 96 -18.87 11.71 24.38
C GLN A 96 -19.81 11.33 23.21
N ARG A 97 -19.28 11.21 21.98
CA ARG A 97 -20.09 10.78 20.84
C ARG A 97 -20.54 9.35 21.07
N ALA A 98 -21.75 9.05 20.62
CA ALA A 98 -22.26 7.69 20.59
C ALA A 98 -21.27 6.80 19.82
N ILE A 99 -20.64 5.89 20.55
CA ILE A 99 -19.72 4.91 19.96
C ILE A 99 -20.59 3.93 19.17
N PRO A 100 -20.31 3.67 17.88
CA PRO A 100 -21.15 2.80 17.05
C PRO A 100 -21.29 1.38 17.61
N SER A 101 -20.22 0.85 18.20
CA SER A 101 -20.19 -0.48 18.82
C SER A 101 -19.16 -0.53 19.96
N TYR A 102 -19.28 -1.51 20.87
CA TYR A 102 -18.34 -1.67 21.98
C TYR A 102 -16.89 -1.89 21.52
N THR A 103 -16.67 -2.51 20.37
CA THR A 103 -15.32 -2.80 19.85
C THR A 103 -14.75 -1.70 18.96
N HIS A 104 -15.55 -0.71 18.56
CA HIS A 104 -15.20 0.27 17.53
C HIS A 104 -13.86 1.00 17.79
N ILE A 105 -13.66 1.47 19.02
CA ILE A 105 -12.43 2.18 19.42
C ILE A 105 -11.21 1.24 19.40
N ALA A 106 -11.39 0.00 19.84
CA ALA A 106 -10.33 -0.99 19.85
C ALA A 106 -9.94 -1.41 18.43
N ASP A 107 -10.93 -1.64 17.56
CA ASP A 107 -10.72 -1.96 16.15
C ASP A 107 -10.00 -0.81 15.42
N LEU A 108 -10.42 0.44 15.64
CA LEU A 108 -9.77 1.61 15.03
C LEU A 108 -8.32 1.78 15.53
N SER A 109 -8.09 1.55 16.83
CA SER A 109 -6.73 1.58 17.39
C SER A 109 -5.84 0.50 16.77
N LYS A 110 -6.36 -0.71 16.57
CA LYS A 110 -5.65 -1.82 15.95
C LYS A 110 -5.25 -1.53 14.50
N VAL A 111 -6.14 -0.93 13.72
CA VAL A 111 -5.84 -0.52 12.34
C VAL A 111 -4.77 0.57 12.30
N LEU A 112 -4.88 1.60 13.16
CA LEU A 112 -3.89 2.68 13.22
C LEU A 112 -2.51 2.21 13.71
N GLU A 113 -2.48 1.28 14.66
CA GLU A 113 -1.26 0.66 15.14
C GLU A 113 -0.57 -0.14 14.02
N TYR A 114 -1.34 -0.92 13.27
CA TYR A 114 -0.82 -1.63 12.09
C TYR A 114 -0.19 -0.66 11.08
N LEU A 115 -0.90 0.40 10.70
CA LEU A 115 -0.39 1.39 9.74
C LEU A 115 0.89 2.07 10.23
N ARG A 116 0.96 2.41 11.52
CA ARG A 116 2.18 2.96 12.13
C ARG A 116 3.34 1.97 12.06
N ASN A 117 3.10 0.71 12.38
CA ASN A 117 4.14 -0.31 12.38
C ASN A 117 4.67 -0.57 10.96
N GLU A 118 3.79 -0.58 9.95
CA GLU A 118 4.23 -0.68 8.56
C GLU A 118 5.04 0.54 8.12
N ALA A 119 4.64 1.76 8.51
CA ALA A 119 5.42 2.96 8.20
C ALA A 119 6.83 2.93 8.83
N ILE A 120 6.96 2.42 10.06
CA ILE A 120 8.26 2.23 10.72
C ILE A 120 9.10 1.20 9.97
N LYS A 121 8.53 0.02 9.65
CA LYS A 121 9.23 -1.02 8.89
C LYS A 121 9.72 -0.53 7.53
N GLN A 122 8.87 0.19 6.79
CA GLN A 122 9.27 0.79 5.52
C GLN A 122 10.43 1.78 5.68
N HIS A 123 10.44 2.58 6.75
CA HIS A 123 11.54 3.49 7.02
C HIS A 123 12.83 2.71 7.31
N ASP A 124 12.77 1.72 8.18
CA ASP A 124 13.90 0.88 8.55
C ASP A 124 14.47 0.12 7.34
N ASP A 125 13.60 -0.45 6.50
CA ASP A 125 13.99 -1.14 5.27
C ASP A 125 14.70 -0.22 4.28
N ARG A 126 14.25 1.04 4.15
CA ARG A 126 14.91 2.03 3.28
C ARG A 126 16.29 2.43 3.80
N VAL A 127 16.46 2.47 5.12
CA VAL A 127 17.76 2.75 5.74
C VAL A 127 18.70 1.55 5.60
N GLN A 128 18.20 0.34 5.81
CA GLN A 128 19.00 -0.88 5.78
C GLN A 128 19.33 -1.35 4.35
N TYR A 129 18.39 -1.18 3.43
CA TYR A 129 18.47 -1.62 2.04
C TYR A 129 18.09 -0.47 1.09
N PRO A 130 18.95 0.55 0.94
CA PRO A 130 18.65 1.71 0.09
C PRO A 130 18.51 1.38 -1.40
N ALA A 131 19.00 0.20 -1.82
CA ALA A 131 18.80 -0.32 -3.17
C ALA A 131 17.41 -0.97 -3.37
N SER A 132 16.70 -1.30 -2.28
CA SER A 132 15.36 -1.86 -2.35
C SER A 132 14.36 -0.78 -2.71
N ARG A 133 13.66 -0.97 -3.83
CA ARG A 133 12.61 -0.04 -4.29
C ARG A 133 11.33 -0.14 -3.46
N PHE A 134 11.12 -1.28 -2.79
CA PHE A 134 10.00 -1.57 -1.91
C PHE A 134 10.49 -1.95 -0.51
N GLY A 135 9.75 -1.55 0.53
CA GLY A 135 9.88 -2.17 1.84
C GLY A 135 9.30 -3.59 1.84
N TYR A 136 9.75 -4.43 2.77
CA TYR A 136 9.11 -5.69 3.10
C TYR A 136 7.81 -5.39 3.86
N GLU A 137 6.78 -4.91 3.16
CA GLU A 137 5.46 -4.81 3.80
C GLU A 137 4.96 -6.19 4.16
N THR A 138 4.45 -6.26 5.38
CA THR A 138 3.87 -7.47 5.95
C THR A 138 2.43 -7.51 5.49
N GLU A 139 1.91 -8.67 5.11
CA GLU A 139 0.47 -8.75 4.88
C GLU A 139 -0.29 -8.41 6.17
N PRO A 140 -1.41 -7.69 6.09
CA PRO A 140 -2.21 -7.39 7.25
C PRO A 140 -2.76 -8.69 7.83
N THR A 141 -2.63 -8.83 9.15
CA THR A 141 -3.10 -9.99 9.88
C THR A 141 -4.61 -10.13 9.75
N ASP A 142 -5.12 -11.35 9.92
CA ASP A 142 -6.56 -11.62 9.91
C ASP A 142 -7.32 -10.73 10.90
N GLU A 143 -6.70 -10.42 12.05
CA GLU A 143 -7.30 -9.53 13.05
C GLU A 143 -7.48 -8.10 12.53
N VAL A 144 -6.51 -7.56 11.79
CA VAL A 144 -6.59 -6.21 11.19
C VAL A 144 -7.63 -6.19 10.08
N ARG A 145 -7.67 -7.23 9.24
CA ARG A 145 -8.70 -7.37 8.20
C ARG A 145 -10.10 -7.42 8.80
N GLN A 146 -10.29 -8.22 9.85
CA GLN A 146 -11.57 -8.30 10.55
C GLN A 146 -11.95 -6.98 11.25
N ALA A 147 -10.99 -6.27 11.84
CA ALA A 147 -11.22 -4.96 12.44
C ALA A 147 -11.72 -3.95 11.40
N ILE A 148 -11.09 -3.90 10.21
CA ILE A 148 -11.53 -3.06 9.08
C ILE A 148 -12.96 -3.40 8.68
N GLN A 149 -13.31 -4.69 8.55
CA GLN A 149 -14.67 -5.10 8.21
C GLN A 149 -15.69 -4.65 9.25
N ARG A 150 -15.40 -4.85 10.55
CA ARG A 150 -16.29 -4.42 11.64
C ARG A 150 -16.51 -2.91 11.64
N ILE A 151 -15.44 -2.12 11.52
CA ILE A 151 -15.53 -0.66 11.43
C ILE A 151 -16.38 -0.23 10.23
N ARG A 152 -16.18 -0.86 9.07
CA ARG A 152 -16.94 -0.55 7.85
C ARG A 152 -18.43 -0.83 8.02
N VAL A 153 -18.77 -1.97 8.62
CA VAL A 153 -20.15 -2.35 8.92
C VAL A 153 -20.78 -1.36 9.91
N ASP A 154 -20.11 -1.05 11.00
CA ASP A 154 -20.56 -0.08 12.01
C ASP A 154 -20.88 1.29 11.41
N LEU A 155 -19.97 1.80 10.57
CA LEU A 155 -20.12 3.11 9.92
C LEU A 155 -21.22 3.11 8.85
N SER A 156 -21.48 1.97 8.21
CA SER A 156 -22.53 1.84 7.19
C SER A 156 -23.93 1.85 7.82
N PHE A 157 -24.09 1.20 8.97
CA PHE A 157 -25.33 1.28 9.75
C PHE A 157 -25.56 2.68 10.33
N ALA A 158 -24.50 3.33 10.84
CA ALA A 158 -24.60 4.69 11.33
C ALA A 158 -24.95 5.72 10.22
N ALA A 159 -24.58 5.43 8.97
CA ALA A 159 -24.91 6.28 7.81
C ALA A 159 -26.35 6.10 7.29
N THR A 160 -27.01 4.98 7.62
CA THR A 160 -28.39 4.67 7.21
C THR A 160 -29.43 4.99 8.27
N ALA A 161 -29.02 5.29 9.50
CA ALA A 161 -29.89 5.65 10.62
C ALA A 161 -30.22 7.16 10.69
N ILE A 162 -29.94 7.92 9.63
CA ILE A 162 -30.25 9.35 9.45
C ILE A 162 -31.26 9.46 8.31
#